data_AF-A0A368WAB3-F1
#
_entry.id   AF-A0A368WAB3-F1
#
_cell.length_a   1.000
_cell.length_b   1.000
_cell.length_c   1.000
_cell.angle_alpha   90.00
_cell.angle_beta   90.00
_cell.angle_gamma   90.00
#
_symmetry.space_group_name_H-M   'P 1'
#
loop_
_entity.id
_entity.type
_entity.pdbx_description
1 polymer ?
#
loop_
_entity_poly.entity_id
_entity_poly.type
_entity_poly.pdbx_seq_one_letter_code
_entity_poly.pdbx_strand_id
1 'polypeptide(L)'
;MQRGEVMALKIWVARNNDTLRIIADQQRIPIENLLTHNPFIEHPDQYIAGKLVYLPVFTESDTRPVAIPPICHTPSEYIENWIPLTPLEAMADNEYDVLIVGTGAGGGTMLWRLCEQWRNNGKRIGIIERGNIVMPTHGRNLPMMNR
;
A
#
# COMPACT_ATOMS: atom_id res chain seq x y z
N MET A 1 -4.92 -9.07 -38.02
CA MET A 1 -4.87 -9.64 -36.66
C MET A 1 -5.57 -8.65 -35.75
N GLN A 2 -6.82 -8.94 -35.37
CA GLN A 2 -7.71 -8.00 -34.68
C GLN A 2 -7.19 -7.69 -33.27
N ARG A 3 -7.08 -6.40 -32.93
CA ARG A 3 -6.64 -5.91 -31.63
C ARG A 3 -7.66 -6.34 -30.57
N GLY A 4 -7.23 -7.10 -29.57
CA GLY A 4 -8.06 -7.39 -28.40
C GLY A 4 -8.09 -6.17 -27.49
N GLU A 5 -9.19 -5.43 -27.50
CA GLU A 5 -9.46 -4.35 -26.57
C GLU A 5 -9.76 -4.96 -25.19
N VAL A 6 -8.89 -4.69 -24.21
CA VAL A 6 -9.10 -5.12 -22.82
C VAL A 6 -9.92 -4.06 -22.10
N MET A 7 -11.12 -4.44 -21.67
CA MET A 7 -12.02 -3.59 -20.89
C MET A 7 -11.67 -3.71 -19.40
N ALA A 8 -11.21 -2.61 -18.80
CA ALA A 8 -11.07 -2.49 -17.36
C ALA A 8 -12.25 -1.69 -16.80
N LEU A 9 -12.78 -2.09 -15.63
CA LEU A 9 -13.89 -1.39 -14.99
C LEU A 9 -13.36 -0.51 -13.86
N LYS A 10 -13.58 0.81 -13.94
CA LYS A 10 -13.23 1.75 -12.87
C LYS A 10 -14.46 2.07 -12.04
N ILE A 11 -14.33 2.01 -10.71
CA ILE A 11 -15.43 2.34 -9.80
C ILE A 11 -15.36 3.83 -9.44
N TRP A 12 -16.48 4.52 -9.63
CA TRP A 12 -16.69 5.90 -9.21
C TRP A 12 -17.72 5.96 -8.08
N VAL A 13 -17.43 6.71 -7.03
CA VAL A 13 -18.39 6.95 -5.93
C VAL A 13 -19.07 8.29 -6.18
N ALA A 14 -20.36 8.25 -6.50
CA ALA A 14 -21.13 9.45 -6.82
C ALA A 14 -21.24 10.40 -5.61
N ARG A 15 -21.02 11.69 -5.85
CA ARG A 15 -21.08 12.76 -4.86
C ARG A 15 -22.48 13.37 -4.78
N ASN A 16 -22.66 14.27 -3.81
CA ASN A 16 -23.87 15.07 -3.71
C ASN A 16 -24.06 15.88 -5.01
N ASN A 17 -25.28 15.82 -5.58
CA ASN A 17 -25.67 16.39 -6.88
C ASN A 17 -25.14 15.68 -8.13
N ASP A 18 -24.48 14.52 -8.01
CA ASP A 18 -24.11 13.73 -9.20
C ASP A 18 -25.33 13.03 -9.80
N THR A 19 -25.40 13.05 -11.13
CA THR A 19 -26.27 12.23 -11.97
C THR A 19 -25.40 11.42 -12.93
N LEU A 20 -25.93 10.35 -13.53
CA LEU A 20 -25.17 9.56 -14.50
C LEU A 20 -24.77 10.40 -15.71
N ARG A 21 -25.62 11.36 -16.12
CA ARG A 21 -25.34 12.29 -17.23
C ARG A 21 -24.20 13.25 -16.90
N ILE A 22 -24.18 13.81 -15.69
CA ILE A 22 -23.07 14.68 -15.24
C ILE A 22 -21.76 13.89 -15.24
N ILE A 23 -21.76 12.65 -14.74
CA ILE A 23 -20.57 11.79 -14.72
C ILE A 23 -20.14 11.41 -16.14
N ALA A 24 -21.08 11.11 -17.03
CA ALA A 24 -20.83 10.82 -18.44
C ALA A 24 -20.08 11.97 -19.13
N ASP A 25 -20.58 13.20 -18.96
CA ASP A 25 -19.97 14.41 -19.53
C ASP A 25 -18.58 14.67 -18.95
N GLN A 26 -18.42 14.50 -17.63
CA GLN A 26 -17.13 14.68 -16.94
C GLN A 26 -16.07 13.67 -17.40
N GLN A 27 -16.46 12.41 -17.59
CA GLN A 27 -15.55 11.34 -18.01
C GLN A 27 -15.45 11.21 -19.54
N ARG A 28 -16.21 12.01 -20.29
CA ARG A 28 -16.32 11.94 -21.77
C ARG A 28 -16.68 10.53 -22.25
N ILE A 29 -17.59 9.87 -21.54
CA ILE A 29 -18.09 8.54 -21.87
C ILE A 29 -19.53 8.69 -22.38
N PRO A 30 -19.89 8.09 -23.52
CA PRO A 30 -21.27 8.12 -24.00
C PRO A 30 -22.25 7.52 -22.99
N ILE A 31 -23.40 8.17 -22.79
CA ILE A 31 -24.36 7.82 -21.73
C ILE A 31 -24.93 6.40 -21.91
N GLU A 32 -25.09 5.95 -23.15
CA GLU A 32 -25.55 4.61 -23.51
C GLU A 32 -24.56 3.51 -23.06
N ASN A 33 -23.27 3.79 -23.15
CA ASN A 33 -22.23 2.87 -22.71
C ASN A 33 -22.22 2.77 -21.17
N LEU A 34 -22.41 3.91 -20.50
CA LEU A 34 -22.55 3.99 -19.05
C LEU A 34 -23.81 3.26 -18.54
N LEU A 35 -24.95 3.40 -19.20
CA LEU A 35 -26.20 2.70 -18.83
C LEU A 35 -26.07 1.19 -18.94
N THR A 36 -25.37 0.70 -19.97
CA THR A 36 -25.13 -0.74 -20.16
C THR A 36 -24.37 -1.36 -18.97
N HIS A 37 -23.45 -0.61 -18.37
CA HIS A 37 -22.65 -1.07 -17.23
C HIS A 37 -23.27 -0.75 -15.86
N ASN A 38 -24.37 0.02 -15.82
CA ASN A 38 -25.02 0.47 -14.59
C ASN A 38 -26.55 0.23 -14.63
N PRO A 39 -27.01 -1.03 -14.79
CA PRO A 39 -28.44 -1.33 -14.96
C PRO A 39 -29.31 -0.99 -13.73
N PHE A 40 -28.69 -0.76 -12.56
CA PHE A 40 -29.35 -0.35 -11.32
C PHE A 40 -29.64 1.17 -11.26
N ILE A 41 -29.26 1.93 -12.30
CA ILE A 41 -29.58 3.35 -12.45
C ILE A 41 -30.68 3.49 -13.50
N GLU A 42 -31.92 3.58 -13.04
CA GLU A 42 -33.12 3.62 -13.91
C GLU A 42 -33.15 4.85 -14.83
N HIS A 43 -32.77 6.01 -14.30
CA HIS A 43 -32.79 7.28 -15.04
C HIS A 43 -31.44 8.01 -14.97
N PRO A 44 -30.91 8.48 -16.12
CA PRO A 44 -29.59 9.11 -16.17
C PRO A 44 -29.51 10.47 -15.46
N ASP A 45 -30.65 11.15 -15.28
CA ASP A 45 -30.75 12.45 -14.61
C ASP A 45 -31.16 12.34 -13.13
N GLN A 46 -31.31 11.12 -12.61
CA GLN A 46 -31.61 10.95 -11.19
C GLN A 46 -30.37 11.23 -10.33
N TYR A 47 -30.59 11.80 -9.15
CA TYR A 47 -29.53 11.96 -8.17
C TYR A 47 -29.08 10.60 -7.64
N ILE A 48 -27.79 10.31 -7.76
CA ILE A 48 -27.19 9.02 -7.40
C ILE A 48 -26.13 9.12 -6.31
N ALA A 49 -26.16 10.18 -5.50
CA ALA A 49 -25.22 10.39 -4.41
C ALA A 49 -25.02 9.14 -3.54
N GLY A 50 -23.76 8.78 -3.28
CA GLY A 50 -23.36 7.59 -2.52
C GLY A 50 -23.44 6.27 -3.29
N LYS A 51 -24.02 6.22 -4.49
CA LYS A 51 -24.03 5.01 -5.32
C LYS A 51 -22.70 4.81 -6.03
N LEU A 52 -22.37 3.54 -6.27
CA LEU A 52 -21.23 3.16 -7.10
C LEU A 52 -21.63 3.24 -8.58
N VAL A 53 -20.77 3.83 -9.40
CA VAL A 53 -20.92 3.92 -10.85
C VAL A 53 -19.73 3.22 -11.49
N TYR A 54 -20.02 2.24 -12.34
CA TYR A 54 -19.05 1.46 -13.09
C TYR A 54 -18.74 2.15 -14.41
N LEU A 55 -17.50 2.63 -14.55
CA LEU A 55 -17.02 3.31 -15.74
C LEU A 55 -16.25 2.32 -16.62
N PRO A 56 -16.62 2.15 -17.90
CA PRO A 56 -15.81 1.39 -18.84
C PRO A 56 -14.53 2.18 -19.16
N VAL A 57 -13.37 1.62 -18.79
CA VAL A 57 -12.06 2.17 -19.17
C VAL A 57 -11.50 1.32 -20.29
N PHE A 58 -11.40 1.94 -21.46
CA PHE A 58 -10.62 1.41 -22.56
C PHE A 58 -9.16 1.64 -22.24
N THR A 59 -8.49 0.62 -21.71
CA THR A 59 -7.04 0.62 -21.75
C THR A 59 -6.68 0.29 -23.18
N GLU A 60 -6.30 1.31 -23.97
CA GLU A 60 -5.44 1.03 -25.11
C GLU A 60 -4.30 0.20 -24.54
N SER A 61 -4.19 -1.06 -24.96
CA SER A 61 -3.03 -1.88 -24.64
C SER A 61 -1.87 -1.09 -25.20
N ASP A 62 -1.18 -0.35 -24.33
CA ASP A 62 -0.06 0.49 -24.70
C ASP A 62 1.06 -0.48 -25.09
N THR A 63 1.02 -0.95 -26.33
CA THR A 63 2.13 -1.63 -27.00
C THR A 63 3.15 -0.61 -27.46
N ARG A 64 3.26 0.55 -26.80
CA ARG A 64 4.60 1.11 -26.60
C ARG A 64 5.42 -0.03 -25.99
N PRO A 65 6.66 -0.26 -26.42
CA PRO A 65 7.58 -0.96 -25.56
C PRO A 65 7.54 -0.16 -24.26
N VAL A 66 6.81 -0.67 -23.27
CA VAL A 66 6.99 -0.24 -21.91
C VAL A 66 8.47 -0.50 -21.74
N ALA A 67 9.28 0.57 -21.73
CA ALA A 67 10.58 0.51 -21.13
C ALA A 67 10.25 0.02 -19.74
N ILE A 68 10.36 -1.30 -19.54
CA ILE A 68 10.03 -1.96 -18.30
C ILE A 68 10.87 -1.16 -17.32
N PRO A 69 10.27 -0.32 -16.45
CA PRO A 69 11.06 0.31 -15.40
C PRO A 69 11.78 -0.87 -14.77
N PRO A 70 13.12 -0.83 -14.67
CA PRO A 70 13.94 -2.00 -14.39
C PRO A 70 13.20 -2.79 -13.33
N ILE A 71 12.76 -4.01 -13.70
CA ILE A 71 11.89 -4.85 -12.86
C ILE A 71 12.46 -4.67 -11.48
N CYS A 72 11.70 -4.07 -10.55
CA CYS A 72 12.19 -3.97 -9.19
C CYS A 72 12.36 -5.42 -8.81
N HIS A 73 13.63 -5.84 -8.81
CA HIS A 73 14.06 -7.21 -8.66
C HIS A 73 13.35 -7.61 -7.37
N THR A 74 12.31 -8.44 -7.46
CA THR A 74 11.80 -9.10 -6.27
C THR A 74 13.04 -9.78 -5.74
N PRO A 75 13.57 -9.37 -4.57
CA PRO A 75 14.77 -10.02 -4.05
C PRO A 75 14.46 -11.50 -4.07
N SER A 76 15.25 -12.29 -4.79
CA SER A 76 15.02 -13.74 -4.89
C SER A 76 15.12 -14.40 -3.51
N GLU A 77 15.64 -13.65 -2.53
CA GLU A 77 15.76 -13.99 -1.14
C GLU A 77 15.14 -12.85 -0.32
N TYR A 78 14.00 -13.14 0.32
CA TYR A 78 13.50 -12.30 1.41
C TYR A 78 14.57 -12.34 2.51
N ILE A 79 15.21 -11.21 2.80
CA ILE A 79 16.17 -11.16 3.90
C ILE A 79 15.36 -11.28 5.19
N GLU A 80 15.22 -12.51 5.68
CA GLU A 80 14.48 -12.79 6.91
C GLU A 80 15.05 -12.02 8.09
N ASN A 81 16.38 -11.89 8.16
CA ASN A 81 17.10 -11.31 9.30
C ASN A 81 17.97 -10.12 8.88
N TRP A 82 17.38 -9.11 8.26
CA TRP A 82 18.12 -7.91 7.84
C TRP A 82 18.57 -7.04 9.03
N ILE A 83 17.93 -7.21 10.19
CA ILE A 83 18.45 -6.71 11.48
C ILE A 83 19.37 -7.79 12.06
N PRO A 84 20.59 -7.43 12.51
CA PRO A 84 21.43 -8.34 13.28
C PRO A 84 20.67 -8.87 14.49
N LEU A 85 20.38 -10.17 14.50
CA LEU A 85 19.79 -10.85 15.64
C LEU A 85 20.87 -11.18 16.66
N THR A 86 20.57 -10.92 17.93
CA THR A 86 21.38 -11.38 19.05
C THR A 86 20.71 -12.62 19.64
N PRO A 87 21.43 -13.75 19.82
CA PRO A 87 20.90 -14.90 20.54
C PRO A 87 20.39 -14.50 21.92
N LEU A 88 19.32 -15.15 22.39
CA LEU A 88 18.69 -14.78 23.66
C LEU A 88 19.65 -14.90 24.84
N GLU A 89 20.53 -15.91 24.80
CA GLU A 89 21.56 -16.16 25.82
C GLU A 89 22.55 -14.99 25.88
N ALA A 90 23.03 -14.54 24.73
CA ALA A 90 23.91 -13.38 24.65
C ALA A 90 23.19 -12.08 25.08
N MET A 91 21.89 -11.99 24.84
CA MET A 91 21.08 -10.86 25.30
C MET A 91 20.90 -10.87 26.82
N ALA A 92 20.75 -12.05 27.43
CA ALA A 92 20.59 -12.22 28.87
C ALA A 92 21.82 -11.75 29.67
N ASP A 93 23.01 -11.83 29.07
CA ASP A 93 24.27 -11.36 29.66
C ASP A 93 24.47 -9.83 29.56
N ASN A 94 23.49 -9.10 29.00
CA ASN A 94 23.57 -7.66 28.80
C ASN A 94 22.53 -6.89 29.64
N GLU A 95 22.96 -5.75 30.21
CA GLU A 95 22.04 -4.82 30.87
C GLU A 95 21.40 -3.83 29.89
N TYR A 96 20.10 -3.61 30.08
CA TYR A 96 19.29 -2.67 29.30
C TYR A 96 18.56 -1.72 30.25
N ASP A 97 18.46 -0.44 29.90
CA ASP A 97 17.62 0.52 30.60
C ASP A 97 16.13 0.20 30.40
N VAL A 98 15.79 -0.32 29.22
CA VAL A 98 14.43 -0.70 28.84
C VAL A 98 14.45 -1.99 28.04
N LEU A 99 13.54 -2.90 28.38
CA LEU A 99 13.27 -4.12 27.62
C LEU A 99 11.86 -4.06 27.03
N ILE A 100 11.76 -4.16 25.70
CA ILE A 100 10.49 -4.24 24.98
C ILE A 100 10.24 -5.70 24.61
N VAL A 101 9.12 -6.27 25.05
CA VAL A 101 8.71 -7.63 24.68
C VAL A 101 7.49 -7.54 23.78
N GLY A 102 7.66 -7.90 22.51
CA GLY A 102 6.65 -7.80 21.46
C GLY A 102 6.81 -6.56 20.58
N THR A 103 7.12 -6.71 19.29
CA THR A 103 7.22 -5.66 18.25
C THR A 103 5.90 -5.37 17.53
N GLY A 104 4.77 -5.85 18.06
CA GLY A 104 3.44 -5.56 17.52
C GLY A 104 3.16 -4.04 17.44
N ALA A 105 1.92 -3.66 17.10
CA ALA A 105 1.55 -2.26 16.82
C ALA A 105 2.07 -1.22 17.83
N GLY A 106 2.16 -1.58 19.12
CA GLY A 106 2.72 -0.73 20.17
C GLY A 106 4.25 -0.78 20.32
N GLY A 107 4.86 -1.96 20.25
CA GLY A 107 6.28 -2.14 20.60
C GLY A 107 7.24 -1.43 19.66
N GLY A 108 7.01 -1.53 18.34
CA GLY A 108 7.79 -0.79 17.36
C GLY A 108 7.62 0.73 17.48
N THR A 109 6.40 1.18 17.80
CA THR A 109 6.11 2.60 18.07
C THR A 109 6.83 3.10 19.31
N MET A 110 6.84 2.30 20.38
CA MET A 110 7.56 2.62 21.61
C MET A 110 9.07 2.72 21.36
N LEU A 111 9.65 1.76 20.64
CA LEU A 111 11.05 1.79 20.24
C LEU A 111 11.38 3.08 19.48
N TRP A 112 10.57 3.45 18.48
CA TRP A 112 10.77 4.70 17.74
C TRP A 112 10.78 5.93 18.64
N ARG A 113 9.82 6.04 19.56
CA ARG A 113 9.72 7.18 20.48
C ARG A 113 10.88 7.25 21.45
N LEU A 114 11.32 6.10 21.99
CA LEU A 114 12.49 6.04 22.83
C LEU A 114 13.75 6.45 22.05
N CYS A 115 13.93 5.94 20.84
CA CYS A 115 15.07 6.32 19.99
C CYS A 115 15.11 7.82 19.69
N GLU A 116 13.96 8.45 19.40
CA GLU A 116 13.89 9.92 19.19
C GLU A 116 14.31 10.69 20.45
N GLN A 117 13.82 10.28 21.62
CA GLN A 117 14.12 10.95 22.88
C GLN A 117 15.53 10.68 23.39
N TRP A 118 16.06 9.49 23.15
CA TRP A 118 17.28 8.97 23.77
C TRP A 118 18.48 8.89 22.83
N ARG A 119 18.34 9.38 21.59
CA ARG A 119 19.34 9.28 20.51
C ARG A 119 20.78 9.55 20.92
N ASN A 120 21.01 10.46 21.88
CA ASN A 120 22.34 10.92 22.30
C ASN A 120 22.61 10.74 23.80
N ASN A 121 21.85 9.91 24.51
CA ASN A 121 21.99 9.76 25.97
C ASN A 121 22.65 8.43 26.41
N GLY A 122 23.03 7.58 25.45
CA GLY A 122 23.70 6.31 25.72
C GLY A 122 22.82 5.20 26.31
N LYS A 123 21.49 5.40 26.39
CA LYS A 123 20.58 4.38 26.91
C LYS A 123 20.49 3.17 26.02
N ARG A 124 20.43 2.00 26.65
CA ARG A 124 20.40 0.70 25.99
C ARG A 124 18.97 0.17 25.99
N ILE A 125 18.42 -0.08 24.80
CA ILE A 125 17.08 -0.63 24.63
C ILE A 125 17.22 -2.05 24.08
N GLY A 126 16.68 -3.03 24.81
CA GLY A 126 16.57 -4.42 24.36
C GLY A 126 15.19 -4.68 23.78
N ILE A 127 15.10 -5.51 22.74
CA ILE A 127 13.82 -5.89 22.14
C ILE A 127 13.76 -7.40 21.90
N ILE A 128 12.66 -8.03 22.31
CA ILE A 128 12.39 -9.46 22.15
C ILE A 128 11.09 -9.62 21.38
N GLU A 129 11.09 -10.41 20.32
CA GLU A 129 9.89 -10.76 19.55
C GLU A 129 9.76 -12.27 19.41
N ARG A 130 8.52 -12.79 19.37
CA ARG A 130 8.28 -14.21 19.17
C ARG A 130 8.25 -14.53 17.67
N GLY A 131 9.29 -15.22 17.21
CA GLY A 131 9.39 -15.69 15.82
C GLY A 131 10.31 -14.80 15.00
N ASN A 132 10.10 -14.78 13.68
CA ASN A 132 10.87 -13.89 12.80
C ASN A 132 10.47 -12.43 13.05
N ILE A 133 11.39 -11.48 12.83
CA ILE A 133 11.13 -10.05 12.99
C ILE A 133 9.97 -9.63 12.10
N VAL A 134 8.83 -9.30 12.72
CA VAL A 134 7.68 -8.69 12.05
C VAL A 134 7.79 -7.17 12.19
N MET A 135 8.90 -6.60 11.68
CA MET A 135 8.96 -5.16 11.42
C MET A 135 8.63 -4.94 9.95
N PRO A 136 7.52 -4.25 9.60
CA PRO A 136 7.12 -4.00 8.22
C PRO A 136 8.00 -2.95 7.52
N THR A 137 9.25 -2.81 7.96
CA THR A 137 10.21 -1.88 7.40
C THR A 137 11.02 -2.62 6.35
N HIS A 138 10.78 -2.30 5.07
CA HIS A 138 11.62 -2.76 3.98
C HIS A 138 13.08 -2.40 4.30
N GLY A 139 14.03 -3.34 4.24
CA GLY A 139 15.42 -3.08 4.66
C GLY A 139 16.09 -1.88 3.96
N ARG A 140 15.67 -1.54 2.73
CA ARG A 140 16.12 -0.34 1.98
C ARG A 140 15.57 0.99 2.51
N ASN A 141 14.55 0.96 3.36
CA ASN A 141 14.00 2.16 4.01
C ASN A 141 14.80 2.57 5.25
N LEU A 142 15.78 1.76 5.66
CA LEU A 142 16.68 2.15 6.73
C LEU A 142 17.90 2.89 6.19
N PRO A 143 18.22 4.07 6.76
CA PRO A 143 19.36 4.88 6.32
C PRO A 143 20.70 4.13 6.35
N MET A 144 20.81 3.08 7.18
CA MET A 144 22.05 2.33 7.41
C MET A 144 22.34 1.26 6.35
N MET A 145 21.37 0.93 5.47
CA MET A 145 21.49 -0.16 4.49
C MET A 145 21.59 0.32 3.03
N ASN A 146 21.49 1.62 2.79
CA ASN A 146 21.75 2.23 1.49
C ASN A 146 23.24 2.52 1.36
N ARG A 147 24.03 1.51 0.99
CA ARG A 147 25.40 1.68 0.50
C ARG A 147 25.42 1.69 -1.02
#